data_AF-A0A7Z9QMG9-F1
#
_entry.id   AF-A0A7Z9QMG9-F1
#
_cell.length_a   1.000
_cell.length_b   1.000
_cell.length_c   1.000
_cell.angle_alpha   90.00
_cell.angle_beta   90.00
_cell.angle_gamma   90.00
#
_symmetry.space_group_name_H-M   'P 1'
#
loop_
_entity.id
_entity.type
_entity.pdbx_description
1 polymer ?
#
loop_
_entity_poly.entity_id
_entity_poly.type
_entity_poly.pdbx_seq_one_letter_code
_entity_poly.pdbx_strand_id
1 'polypeptide(L)'
;MNDTKQFTGRSEAEAAIQACQYYGITRDDIKYELVSSTGEGIQRSVVISVTSEHTKSATPKPREPRTPREPRAPREPTKTTYKSSAKKLDTDLEHENVNQVLDIPTYDTEHKQPEKYVP
;
A
#
# COMPACT_ATOMS: atom_id res chain seq x y z
N MET A 1 -12.78 5.80 33.13
CA MET A 1 -13.52 5.04 32.11
C MET A 1 -12.52 4.73 31.02
N ASN A 2 -12.22 3.46 30.78
CA ASN A 2 -11.25 3.07 29.76
C ASN A 2 -12.01 2.94 28.44
N ASP A 3 -11.89 3.96 27.60
CA ASP A 3 -12.50 3.95 26.27
C ASP A 3 -11.71 3.00 25.37
N THR A 4 -12.20 1.76 25.26
CA THR A 4 -11.71 0.78 24.30
C THR A 4 -12.43 0.96 22.97
N LYS A 5 -11.67 1.13 21.89
CA LYS A 5 -12.23 1.27 20.54
C LYS A 5 -11.67 0.20 19.61
N GLN A 6 -12.55 -0.35 18.77
CA GLN A 6 -12.20 -1.39 17.82
C GLN A 6 -11.99 -0.80 16.43
N PHE A 7 -10.99 -1.32 15.72
CA PHE A 7 -10.63 -0.91 14.36
C PHE A 7 -10.50 -2.14 13.47
N THR A 8 -10.98 -2.02 12.23
CA THR A 8 -11.03 -3.12 11.27
C THR A 8 -10.19 -2.81 10.05
N GLY A 9 -9.38 -3.76 9.60
CA GLY A 9 -8.58 -3.68 8.38
C GLY A 9 -8.41 -5.05 7.72
N ARG A 10 -7.72 -5.12 6.58
CA ARG A 10 -7.41 -6.41 5.93
C ARG A 10 -6.22 -7.12 6.57
N SER A 11 -5.47 -6.41 7.40
CA SER A 11 -4.35 -6.90 8.19
C SER A 11 -4.25 -6.16 9.52
N GLU A 12 -3.53 -6.74 10.48
CA GLU A 12 -3.23 -6.09 11.77
C GLU A 12 -2.55 -4.74 11.56
N ALA A 13 -1.62 -4.65 10.60
CA ALA A 13 -0.91 -3.42 10.30
C ALA A 13 -1.86 -2.32 9.79
N GLU A 14 -2.82 -2.67 8.94
CA GLU A 14 -3.79 -1.71 8.41
C GLU A 14 -4.76 -1.23 9.49
N ALA A 15 -5.27 -2.15 10.31
CA ALA A 15 -6.12 -1.80 11.44
C ALA A 15 -5.36 -0.91 12.46
N ALA A 16 -4.08 -1.19 12.70
CA ALA A 16 -3.23 -0.39 13.58
C ALA A 16 -2.96 1.01 13.00
N ILE A 17 -2.76 1.14 11.68
CA ILE A 17 -2.61 2.45 11.02
C ILE A 17 -3.88 3.29 11.19
N GLN A 18 -5.07 2.71 10.99
CA GLN A 18 -6.33 3.43 11.19
C GLN A 18 -6.47 3.91 12.65
N ALA A 19 -6.10 3.07 13.62
CA ALA A 19 -6.11 3.46 15.01
C ALA A 19 -5.10 4.59 15.30
N CYS A 20 -3.88 4.52 14.73
CA CYS A 20 -2.88 5.58 14.85
C CYS A 20 -3.39 6.91 14.28
N GLN A 21 -4.05 6.87 13.12
CA GLN A 21 -4.68 8.05 12.51
C GLN A 21 -5.81 8.61 13.37
N TYR A 22 -6.64 7.74 13.95
CA TYR A 22 -7.74 8.14 14.81
C TYR A 22 -7.26 8.81 16.11
N TYR A 23 -6.21 8.27 16.73
CA TYR A 23 -5.66 8.81 17.98
C TYR A 23 -4.56 9.87 17.77
N GLY A 24 -4.10 10.08 16.54
CA GLY A 24 -3.01 11.02 16.24
C GLY A 24 -1.65 10.61 16.81
N ILE A 25 -1.41 9.30 16.98
CA ILE A 25 -0.17 8.74 17.57
C ILE A 25 0.63 7.95 16.54
N THR A 26 1.86 7.58 16.90
CA THR A 26 2.68 6.71 16.06
C THR A 26 2.44 5.23 16.38
N ARG A 27 2.84 4.35 15.45
CA ARG A 27 2.72 2.90 15.64
C ARG A 27 3.56 2.37 16.81
N ASP A 28 4.60 3.09 17.22
CA ASP A 28 5.43 2.72 18.38
C ASP A 28 4.70 2.97 19.71
N ASP A 29 3.68 3.84 19.70
CA ASP A 29 2.96 4.29 20.90
C ASP A 29 1.61 3.61 21.10
N ILE A 30 1.19 2.79 20.13
CA ILE A 30 -0.09 2.11 20.18
C ILE A 30 0.07 0.70 20.73
N LYS A 31 -0.65 0.40 21.81
CA LYS A 31 -0.86 -0.97 22.27
C LYS A 31 -2.26 -1.40 21.91
N TYR A 32 -2.36 -2.55 21.25
CA TYR A 32 -3.63 -3.11 20.82
C TYR A 32 -3.63 -4.61 21.01
N GLU A 33 -4.82 -5.16 21.15
CA GLU A 33 -5.07 -6.59 21.20
C GLU A 33 -5.81 -7.02 19.93
N LEU A 34 -5.42 -8.17 19.38
CA LEU A 34 -6.11 -8.77 18.25
C LEU A 34 -7.40 -9.42 18.76
N VAL A 35 -8.55 -8.91 18.33
CA VAL A 35 -9.87 -9.44 18.73
C VAL A 35 -10.32 -10.55 17.78
N SER A 36 -10.12 -10.35 16.48
CA SER A 36 -10.58 -11.28 15.47
C SER A 36 -9.69 -11.19 14.22
N SER A 37 -9.40 -12.34 13.61
CA SER A 37 -8.77 -12.43 12.29
C SER A 37 -9.46 -13.54 11.52
N THR A 38 -10.33 -13.19 10.59
CA THR A 38 -11.14 -14.12 9.79
C THR A 38 -10.91 -13.92 8.30
N GLY A 39 -11.16 -14.96 7.52
CA GLY A 39 -10.97 -14.95 6.07
C GLY A 39 -9.54 -15.22 5.61
N GLU A 40 -9.39 -15.51 4.31
CA GLU A 40 -8.11 -15.81 3.66
C GLU A 40 -7.89 -14.93 2.42
N GLY A 41 -6.63 -14.66 2.12
CA GLY A 41 -6.23 -13.86 0.97
C GLY A 41 -6.86 -12.47 0.95
N ILE A 42 -7.61 -12.19 -0.12
CA ILE A 42 -8.19 -10.87 -0.41
C ILE A 42 -9.41 -10.56 0.49
N GLN A 43 -10.08 -11.59 1.02
CA GLN A 43 -11.26 -11.45 1.88
C GLN A 43 -10.92 -11.45 3.37
N ARG A 44 -9.62 -11.37 3.72
CA ARG A 44 -9.19 -11.32 5.11
C ARG A 44 -9.69 -10.04 5.78
N SER A 45 -10.24 -10.19 6.97
CA SER A 45 -10.68 -9.12 7.86
C SER A 45 -10.06 -9.33 9.23
N VAL A 46 -9.49 -8.26 9.77
CA VAL A 46 -8.78 -8.25 11.03
C VAL A 46 -9.31 -7.10 11.88
N VAL A 47 -9.70 -7.42 13.11
CA VAL A 47 -10.23 -6.47 14.08
C VAL A 47 -9.29 -6.40 15.27
N ILE A 48 -8.85 -5.20 15.61
CA ILE A 48 -8.02 -4.92 16.79
C ILE A 48 -8.80 -4.06 17.79
N SER A 49 -8.52 -4.22 19.08
CA SER A 49 -9.02 -3.37 20.16
C SER A 49 -7.89 -2.53 20.73
N VAL A 50 -8.11 -1.23 20.88
CA VAL A 50 -7.14 -0.27 21.38
C VAL A 50 -7.71 0.40 22.62
N THR A 51 -6.93 0.44 23.70
CA THR A 51 -7.31 1.13 24.95
C THR A 51 -6.66 2.51 24.99
N SER A 52 -7.46 3.56 25.19
CA SER A 52 -6.99 4.96 25.22
C SER A 52 -5.90 5.23 26.28
N GLU A 53 -5.87 4.48 27.39
CA GLU A 53 -4.86 4.68 28.43
C GLU A 53 -3.43 4.30 28.02
N HIS A 54 -3.28 3.53 26.93
CA HIS A 54 -1.97 3.08 26.45
C HIS A 54 -1.34 4.00 25.41
N THR A 55 -2.01 5.07 24.98
CA THR A 55 -1.53 6.01 23.96
C THR A 55 -0.59 7.10 24.51
N LYS A 56 0.10 6.82 25.63
CA LYS A 56 0.91 7.80 26.35
C LYS A 56 2.05 8.35 25.49
N SER A 57 1.76 9.49 24.85
CA SER A 57 2.63 10.62 24.56
C SER A 57 4.10 10.26 24.29
N ALA A 58 4.43 9.66 23.14
CA ALA A 58 5.80 9.85 22.65
C ALA A 58 5.98 11.32 22.30
N THR A 59 6.82 11.98 23.09
CA THR A 59 7.51 13.17 22.63
C THR A 59 8.19 12.82 21.30
N PRO A 60 7.88 13.50 20.18
CA PRO A 60 8.53 13.21 18.91
C PRO A 60 10.03 13.40 19.12
N LYS A 61 10.80 12.29 19.07
CA LYS A 61 12.24 12.39 19.12
C LYS A 61 12.68 13.17 17.88
N PRO A 62 13.49 14.23 18.02
CA PRO A 62 14.05 14.96 16.90
C PRO A 62 14.68 13.96 15.93
N ARG A 63 14.19 13.92 14.70
CA ARG A 63 14.74 13.04 13.68
C ARG A 63 16.14 13.55 13.36
N GLU A 64 17.17 12.81 13.76
CA GLU A 64 18.53 13.16 13.37
C GLU A 64 18.59 13.29 11.84
N PRO A 65 19.23 14.36 11.32
CA PRO A 65 19.38 14.53 9.89
C PRO A 65 20.08 13.30 9.34
N ARG A 66 19.41 12.60 8.40
CA ARG A 66 20.03 11.48 7.68
C ARG A 66 21.26 12.04 6.97
N THR A 67 22.44 11.53 7.31
CA THR A 67 23.64 11.83 6.55
C THR A 67 23.41 11.42 5.09
N PRO A 68 23.89 12.22 4.12
CA PRO A 68 23.89 11.83 2.72
C PRO A 68 24.49 10.42 2.59
N ARG A 69 23.75 9.52 1.93
CA ARG A 69 24.25 8.18 1.66
C ARG A 69 25.45 8.32 0.73
N GLU A 70 26.60 7.74 1.09
CA GLU A 70 27.77 7.76 0.22
C GLU A 70 27.42 7.24 -1.19
N PRO A 71 27.94 7.88 -2.24
CA PRO A 71 27.75 7.40 -3.60
C PRO A 71 28.27 5.97 -3.70
N ARG A 72 27.35 5.07 -4.09
CA ARG A 72 27.68 3.66 -4.29
C ARG A 72 28.70 3.59 -5.42
N ALA A 73 29.86 2.99 -5.15
CA ALA A 73 30.88 2.79 -6.17
C ALA A 73 30.29 2.09 -7.41
N PRO A 74 30.75 2.43 -8.63
CA PRO A 74 30.39 1.71 -9.84
C PRO A 74 30.63 0.22 -9.62
N ARG A 75 29.59 -0.60 -9.78
CA ARG A 75 29.76 -2.05 -9.77
C ARG A 75 30.57 -2.40 -11.01
N GLU A 76 31.72 -3.05 -10.82
CA GLU A 76 32.46 -3.63 -11.94
C GLU A 76 31.55 -4.61 -12.70
N PRO A 77 31.58 -4.61 -14.04
CA PRO A 77 30.82 -5.56 -14.82
C PRO A 77 31.32 -6.97 -14.48
N THR A 78 30.51 -7.75 -13.77
CA THR A 78 30.74 -9.17 -13.62
C THR A 78 30.67 -9.79 -15.01
N LYS A 79 31.79 -10.38 -15.47
CA LYS A 79 31.86 -11.16 -16.71
C LYS A 79 30.89 -12.34 -16.59
N THR A 80 29.64 -12.16 -16.98
CA THR A 80 28.70 -13.25 -17.21
C THR A 80 29.19 -14.01 -18.43
N THR A 81 29.84 -15.14 -18.20
CA THR A 81 30.18 -16.09 -19.27
C THR A 81 28.87 -16.70 -19.73
N TYR A 82 28.24 -16.08 -20.73
CA TYR A 82 27.03 -16.55 -21.36
C TYR A 82 27.38 -17.79 -22.20
N LYS A 83 27.16 -18.98 -21.65
CA LYS A 83 27.15 -20.22 -22.46
C LYS A 83 25.90 -20.17 -23.34
N SER A 84 26.05 -19.65 -24.55
CA SER A 84 25.04 -19.68 -25.60
C SER A 84 24.85 -21.11 -26.10
N SER A 85 23.94 -21.85 -25.48
CA SER A 85 23.37 -23.05 -26.11
C SER A 85 22.42 -22.59 -27.22
N ALA A 86 22.94 -22.47 -28.43
CA ALA A 86 22.18 -22.18 -29.64
C ALA A 86 21.15 -23.30 -29.89
N LYS A 87 19.90 -23.07 -29.51
CA LYS A 87 18.75 -23.74 -30.13
C LYS A 87 18.26 -22.82 -31.25
N LYS A 88 18.43 -23.28 -32.49
CA LYS A 88 17.81 -22.68 -33.67
C LYS A 88 16.29 -22.76 -33.47
N LEU A 89 15.63 -21.60 -33.45
CA LEU A 89 14.19 -21.48 -33.58
C LEU A 89 13.98 -20.90 -34.98
N ASP A 90 13.42 -21.71 -35.87
CA ASP A 90 12.92 -21.30 -37.17
C ASP A 90 11.85 -20.22 -36.97
N THR A 91 12.16 -19.01 -37.44
CA THR A 91 11.26 -17.88 -37.57
C THR A 91 10.48 -18.01 -38.86
N ASP A 92 9.22 -18.43 -38.76
CA ASP A 92 8.16 -18.05 -39.70
C ASP A 92 7.17 -17.19 -38.92
N LEU A 93 7.43 -15.88 -38.90
CA LEU A 93 6.53 -14.89 -38.32
C LEU A 93 6.09 -13.95 -39.45
N GLU A 94 5.00 -14.35 -40.11
CA GLU A 94 4.30 -13.49 -41.05
C GLU A 94 3.78 -12.25 -40.31
N HIS A 95 4.15 -11.07 -40.81
CA HIS A 95 3.68 -9.79 -40.31
C HIS A 95 2.25 -9.55 -40.78
N GLU A 96 1.25 -9.90 -39.95
CA GLU A 96 -0.09 -9.33 -40.10
C GLU A 96 -0.18 -7.98 -39.37
N ASN A 97 -0.19 -6.95 -40.21
CA ASN A 97 -0.49 -5.56 -39.93
C ASN A 97 -1.95 -5.42 -39.47
N VAL A 98 -2.17 -5.08 -38.20
CA VAL A 98 -3.49 -4.66 -37.72
C VAL A 98 -3.38 -3.27 -37.09
N ASN A 99 -3.63 -2.25 -37.91
CA ASN A 99 -4.09 -0.95 -37.46
C ASN A 99 -5.44 -1.11 -36.74
N GLN A 100 -5.42 -1.31 -35.43
CA GLN A 100 -6.62 -1.13 -34.61
C GLN A 100 -6.72 0.33 -34.18
N VAL A 101 -7.57 1.05 -34.92
CA VAL A 101 -8.14 2.35 -34.54
C VAL A 101 -8.90 2.14 -33.24
N LEU A 102 -8.37 2.68 -32.13
CA LEU A 102 -9.10 2.75 -30.87
C LEU A 102 -10.13 3.88 -30.98
N ASP A 103 -11.38 3.51 -31.30
CA ASP A 103 -12.56 4.34 -31.03
C ASP A 103 -12.74 4.39 -29.50
N ILE A 104 -12.33 5.51 -28.90
CA ILE A 104 -12.57 5.79 -27.49
C ILE A 104 -13.89 6.56 -27.40
N PRO A 105 -14.98 6.00 -26.86
CA PRO A 105 -16.20 6.76 -26.61
C PRO A 105 -15.95 7.73 -25.45
N THR A 106 -15.89 9.02 -25.75
CA THR A 106 -16.00 10.12 -24.78
C THR A 106 -17.36 10.04 -24.08
N TYR A 107 -17.38 9.64 -22.81
CA TYR A 107 -18.56 9.80 -21.96
C TYR A 107 -18.60 11.22 -21.40
N ASP A 108 -19.53 11.99 -21.93
CA ASP A 108 -19.93 13.30 -21.44
C ASP A 108 -20.49 13.16 -20.00
N THR A 109 -19.74 13.63 -19.02
CA THR A 109 -20.12 13.52 -17.60
C THR A 109 -20.89 14.78 -17.21
N GLU A 110 -22.17 14.82 -17.57
CA GLU A 110 -23.08 15.87 -17.11
C GLU A 110 -23.13 15.88 -15.58
N HIS A 111 -22.68 17.00 -15.01
CA HIS A 111 -22.71 17.31 -13.59
C HIS A 111 -24.15 17.51 -13.11
N LYS A 112 -24.73 16.50 -12.47
CA LYS A 112 -25.95 16.67 -11.68
C LYS A 112 -25.59 16.85 -10.20
N GLN A 113 -25.48 18.10 -9.78
CA GLN A 113 -25.42 18.48 -8.36
C GLN A 113 -26.73 18.04 -7.68
N PRO A 114 -26.71 17.29 -6.57
CA PRO A 114 -27.92 17.10 -5.79
C PRO A 114 -28.28 18.42 -5.10
N GLU A 115 -29.47 18.94 -5.41
CA GLU A 115 -30.07 20.08 -4.75
C GLU A 115 -30.17 19.84 -3.24
N LYS A 116 -29.83 20.89 -2.51
CA LYS A 116 -29.85 21.00 -1.06
C LYS A 116 -31.26 20.71 -0.54
N TYR A 117 -31.38 19.76 0.39
CA TYR A 117 -32.53 19.72 1.29
C TYR A 117 -32.13 20.42 2.59
N VAL A 118 -32.84 21.51 2.92
CA VAL A 118 -32.68 22.30 4.15
C VAL A 118 -34.09 22.67 4.60
N PRO A 119 -34.34 22.76 5.91
CA PRO A 119 -34.65 21.68 6.86
C PRO A 119 -36.12 21.21 6.81
#